data_AF-A0A3D2RSH8-F1
#
_entry.id   AF-A0A3D2RSH8-F1
#
_cell.length_a   1.000
_cell.length_b   1.000
_cell.length_c   1.000
_cell.angle_alpha   90.00
_cell.angle_beta   90.00
_cell.angle_gamma   90.00
#
_symmetry.space_group_name_H-M   'P 1'
#
loop_
_entity.id
_entity.type
_entity.pdbx_description
1 polymer ?
#
loop_
_entity_poly.entity_id
_entity_poly.type
_entity_poly.pdbx_seq_one_letter_code
_entity_poly.pdbx_strand_id
1 'polypeptide(L)' 'MAVHNFQPTVYYTAIGAHEPVLHIDSGDTVITTTVDSGGRDK' A
#
# COMPACT_ATOMS: atom_id res chain seq x y z
N MET A 1 -8.45 -16.94 3.27
CA MET A 1 -8.45 -15.89 2.25
C MET A 1 -9.25 -14.72 2.77
N ALA A 2 -8.55 -13.74 3.32
CA ALA A 2 -9.11 -12.47 3.76
C ALA A 2 -9.04 -11.43 2.63
N VAL A 3 -9.89 -10.41 2.74
CA VAL A 3 -9.82 -9.21 1.90
C VAL A 3 -9.42 -8.04 2.79
N HIS A 4 -8.26 -7.45 2.51
CA HIS A 4 -7.72 -6.32 3.26
C HIS A 4 -8.05 -5.03 2.52
N ASN A 5 -8.83 -4.14 3.13
CA ASN A 5 -9.03 -2.78 2.63
C ASN A 5 -8.02 -1.87 3.33
N PHE A 6 -6.93 -1.54 2.62
CA PHE A 6 -5.77 -0.87 3.19
C PHE A 6 -5.59 0.52 2.55
N GLN A 7 -5.58 1.57 3.37
CA GLN A 7 -5.31 2.94 2.95
C GLN A 7 -3.90 3.34 3.42
N PRO A 8 -2.93 3.54 2.52
CA PRO A 8 -1.60 4.01 2.89
C PRO A 8 -1.66 5.43 3.48
N THR A 9 -0.87 5.68 4.52
CA THR A 9 -0.70 7.02 5.11
C THR A 9 0.58 7.71 4.62
N VAL A 10 1.51 6.96 4.03
CA VAL A 10 2.80 7.43 3.53
C VAL A 10 3.10 6.74 2.19
N TYR A 11 3.54 7.53 1.21
CA TYR A 11 4.04 7.06 -0.08
C TYR A 11 5.51 7.47 -0.22
N TYR A 12 6.37 6.52 -0.57
CA TYR A 12 7.80 6.75 -0.78
C TYR A 12 8.10 6.84 -2.28
N THR A 13 9.01 7.74 -2.66
CA THR A 13 9.48 7.92 -4.05
C THR A 13 10.71 7.08 -4.38
N ALA A 14 11.12 6.20 -3.46
CA ALA A 14 12.23 5.29 -3.60
C ALA A 14 11.82 3.89 -3.14
N ILE A 15 12.44 2.87 -3.76
CA ILE A 15 12.35 1.48 -3.29
C ILE A 15 13.55 1.24 -2.37
N GLY A 16 13.30 1.03 -1.09
CA GLY A 16 14.33 0.89 -0.07
C GLY A 16 13.81 0.29 1.23
N ALA A 17 14.66 0.29 2.27
CA ALA A 17 14.29 -0.21 3.59
C ALA A 17 13.35 0.79 4.28
N HIS A 18 12.05 0.50 4.20
CA HIS A 18 10.99 1.18 4.95
C HIS A 18 10.29 0.16 5.85
N GLU A 19 9.73 0.64 6.96
CA GLU A 19 8.95 -0.22 7.85
C GLU A 19 7.74 -0.82 7.11
N PRO A 20 7.47 -2.13 7.27
CA PRO A 20 6.27 -2.75 6.73
C PRO A 20 5.01 -2.08 7.27
N VAL A 21 4.06 -1.78 6.39
CA VAL A 21 2.79 -1.12 6.76
C VAL A 21 1.59 -2.07 6.76
N LEU A 22 1.77 -3.29 6.24
CA LEU A 22 0.76 -4.34 6.22
C LEU A 22 1.44 -5.71 6.15
N HIS A 23 1.01 -6.65 6.99
CA HIS A 23 1.36 -8.07 6.90
C HIS A 23 0.14 -8.85 6.38
N ILE A 24 0.34 -9.70 5.38
CA ILE A 24 -0.72 -10.50 4.75
C ILE A 24 -0.27 -11.95 4.58
N ASP A 25 -1.24 -12.86 4.54
CA ASP A 25 -0.98 -14.27 4.29
C ASP A 25 -1.03 -14.61 2.80
N SER A 26 -0.41 -15.73 2.43
CA SER A 26 -0.43 -16.20 1.03
C SER A 26 -1.87 -16.49 0.58
N GLY A 27 -2.23 -15.93 -0.58
CA GLY A 27 -3.56 -16.08 -1.17
C GLY A 27 -4.57 -15.03 -0.73
N ASP A 28 -4.21 -14.09 0.14
CA ASP A 28 -5.08 -12.95 0.47
C ASP A 28 -5.13 -11.90 -0.66
N THR A 29 -6.20 -11.11 -0.65
CA THR A 29 -6.40 -9.98 -1.58
C THR A 29 -6.26 -8.66 -0.83
N VAL A 30 -5.56 -7.70 -1.44
CA VAL A 30 -5.45 -6.31 -0.94
C VAL A 30 -6.16 -5.37 -1.91
N ILE A 31 -7.08 -4.58 -1.38
CA ILE A 31 -7.67 -3.42 -2.06
C ILE A 31 -7.03 -2.19 -1.42
N THR A 32 -6.36 -1.38 -2.23
CA THR A 32 -5.63 -0.21 -1.74
C THR A 32 -5.75 0.96 -2.70
N THR A 33 -5.35 2.13 -2.25
CA THR A 33 -5.24 3.33 -3.07
C THR A 33 -3.80 3.53 -3.50
N THR A 34 -3.65 4.21 -4.63
CA THR A 34 -2.36 4.63 -5.18
C THR A 34 -2.41 6.13 -5.39
N VAL A 35 -1.23 6.75 -5.44
CA VAL A 35 -1.11 8.12 -5.92
C VAL A 35 -0.55 8.15 -7.34
N ASP A 36 -0.95 9.15 -8.11
CA ASP A 36 -0.44 9.49 -9.41
C ASP A 36 1.04 9.90 -9.31
N SER A 37 1.69 10.00 -10.47
CA SER A 37 3.11 10.35 -10.52
C SER A 37 3.40 11.78 -10.04
N GLY A 38 2.39 12.62 -9.91
CA GLY A 38 2.49 13.96 -9.35
C GLY A 38 2.30 14.03 -7.83
N GLY A 39 1.80 12.96 -7.20
CA GLY A 39 1.39 12.91 -5.80
C GLY A 39 0.21 13.85 -5.49
N ARG A 40 -0.67 14.12 -6.46
CA ARG A 40 -1.73 15.14 -6.33
C ARG A 40 -3.15 14.58 -6.31
N ASP A 41 -3.35 13.37 -6.77
CA ASP A 41 -4.60 12.66 -6.60
C ASP A 41 -4.81 12.24 -5.13
N LYS A 42 -6.08 12.00 -4.79
CA LYS A 42 -6.52 11.58 -3.47
C LYS A 42 -7.27 10.26 -3.58
#